data_AF-A0A7J5YYE3-F1
#
_entry.id   AF-A0A7J5YYE3-F1
#
_cell.length_a   1.000
_cell.length_b   1.000
_cell.length_c   1.000
_cell.angle_alpha   90.00
_cell.angle_beta   90.00
_cell.angle_gamma   90.00
#
_symmetry.space_group_name_H-M   'P 1'
#
loop_
_entity.id
_entity.type
_entity.pdbx_description
1 polymer ?
#
loop_
_entity_poly.entity_id
_entity_poly.type
_entity_poly.pdbx_seq_one_letter_code
_entity_poly.pdbx_strand_id
1 'polypeptide(L)'
;MIKLVDLLEKSRVTFQLEQERGYHIFYQMMTAHIPELIELALLTTNPYDFPMCSMGKITVASIDDKLELEATDNAIDILGFTNEEKMSIYRMTGAVLHHGNMKFKQKQREEQAEPDGTEDADKVAYLLGLNSADMLKALCYPRTSAGTMSTDAEMATYGQAAIYLRKPERERIEAQSAPFDGKSACYVADVKELYLKGSILKKDGDKVTVKVLTTQEVCITKSELKWEAREN
;
A
#
# COMPACT_ATOMS: atom_id res chain seq x y z
N MET A 1 27.92 0.81 22.34
CA MET A 1 27.99 1.76 21.23
C MET A 1 26.63 1.72 20.55
N ILE A 2 25.70 2.55 21.01
CA ILE A 2 24.34 2.66 20.46
C ILE A 2 24.50 3.38 19.12
N LYS A 3 24.02 2.79 18.02
CA LYS A 3 24.13 3.43 16.70
C LYS A 3 23.10 4.56 16.68
N LEU A 4 23.52 5.77 16.31
CA LEU A 4 22.66 6.95 16.20
C LEU A 4 21.50 6.85 15.16
N VAL A 5 21.28 5.68 14.56
CA VAL A 5 20.18 5.39 13.61
C VAL A 5 18.92 4.87 14.35
N ASP A 6 18.96 4.71 15.67
CA ASP A 6 18.04 3.79 16.35
C ASP A 6 16.57 4.25 16.56
N LEU A 7 16.15 5.49 16.25
CA LEU A 7 14.73 5.90 16.39
C LEU A 7 14.30 7.00 15.40
N LEU A 8 14.04 6.64 14.13
CA LEU A 8 13.38 7.56 13.19
C LEU A 8 11.94 7.87 13.66
N GLU A 9 11.61 9.15 13.80
CA GLU A 9 10.28 9.63 14.20
C GLU A 9 9.26 9.55 13.04
N LYS A 10 8.82 8.33 12.72
CA LYS A 10 7.90 8.06 11.59
C LYS A 10 6.60 8.88 11.63
N SER A 11 6.09 9.20 12.82
CA SER A 11 4.86 10.01 12.98
C SER A 11 4.97 11.39 12.34
N ARG A 12 6.18 11.98 12.30
CA ARG A 12 6.42 13.31 11.73
C ARG A 12 6.11 13.42 10.25
N VAL A 13 6.07 12.29 9.53
CA VAL A 13 5.70 12.22 8.12
C VAL A 13 4.22 12.54 7.90
N THR A 14 3.35 12.12 8.82
CA THR A 14 1.88 12.20 8.65
C THR A 14 1.19 13.10 9.66
N PHE A 15 1.94 13.65 10.63
CA PHE A 15 1.40 14.47 11.70
C PHE A 15 2.42 15.51 12.16
N GLN A 16 1.96 16.75 12.38
CA GLN A 16 2.74 17.82 12.99
C GLN A 16 1.88 18.61 13.99
N LEU A 17 2.48 19.04 15.09
CA LEU A 17 1.87 20.02 15.99
C LEU A 17 1.93 21.43 15.38
N GLU A 18 1.11 22.35 15.87
CA GLU A 18 0.94 23.71 15.31
C GLU A 18 2.26 24.51 15.16
N GLN A 19 3.21 24.30 16.09
CA GLN A 19 4.51 24.98 16.08
C GLN A 19 5.63 24.13 15.48
N GLU A 20 5.32 22.94 14.98
CA GLU A 20 6.29 22.03 14.37
C GLU A 20 6.18 22.00 12.86
N ARG A 21 7.25 21.55 12.21
CA ARG A 21 7.33 21.31 10.77
C ARG A 21 7.62 19.83 10.53
N GLY A 22 7.24 19.32 9.35
CA GLY A 22 7.66 18.02 8.86
C GLY A 22 9.16 17.98 8.53
N TYR A 23 9.62 16.91 7.90
CA TYR A 23 11.00 16.81 7.44
C TYR A 23 11.33 17.85 6.36
N HIS A 24 12.55 18.40 6.39
CA HIS A 24 12.98 19.48 5.49
C HIS A 24 12.83 19.14 4.01
N ILE A 25 13.10 17.89 3.63
CA ILE A 25 13.11 17.43 2.25
C ILE A 25 11.81 17.74 1.50
N PHE A 26 10.65 17.64 2.17
CA PHE A 26 9.35 17.93 1.55
C PHE A 26 9.29 19.37 1.03
N TYR A 27 9.76 20.32 1.83
CA TYR A 27 9.68 21.73 1.51
C TYR A 27 10.81 22.18 0.59
N GLN A 28 12.01 21.63 0.75
CA GLN A 28 13.13 21.80 -0.17
C GLN A 28 12.71 21.46 -1.60
N MET A 29 12.09 20.30 -1.82
CA MET A 29 11.62 19.87 -3.14
C MET A 29 10.52 20.78 -3.72
N MET A 30 9.68 21.39 -2.89
CA MET A 30 8.59 22.29 -3.32
C MET A 30 9.05 23.73 -3.63
N THR A 31 10.33 24.06 -3.42
CA THR A 31 10.85 25.43 -3.69
C THR A 31 10.94 25.79 -5.17
N ALA A 32 10.84 24.82 -6.07
CA ALA A 32 11.13 24.94 -7.51
C ALA A 32 12.55 25.45 -7.82
N HIS A 33 13.48 25.34 -6.87
CA HIS A 33 14.87 25.74 -7.08
C HIS A 33 15.62 24.81 -8.04
N ILE A 34 15.26 23.51 -8.03
CA ILE A 34 15.57 22.55 -9.09
C ILE A 34 14.24 22.19 -9.76
N PRO A 35 13.84 22.88 -10.85
CA PRO A 35 12.51 22.73 -11.46
C PRO A 35 12.21 21.31 -11.93
N GLU A 36 13.24 20.57 -12.35
CA GLU A 36 13.15 19.18 -12.80
C GLU A 36 12.55 18.26 -11.72
N LEU A 37 12.77 18.57 -10.43
CA LEU A 37 12.19 17.80 -9.33
C LEU A 37 10.68 17.97 -9.21
N ILE A 38 10.15 19.15 -9.55
CA ILE A 38 8.71 19.41 -9.53
C ILE A 38 8.00 18.53 -10.57
N GLU A 39 8.55 18.48 -11.78
CA GLU A 39 8.03 17.65 -12.87
C GLU A 39 8.22 16.16 -12.58
N LEU A 40 9.40 15.75 -12.10
CA LEU A 40 9.72 14.36 -11.79
C LEU A 40 8.80 13.78 -10.71
N ALA A 41 8.54 14.55 -9.64
CA ALA A 41 7.76 14.12 -8.49
C ALA A 41 6.27 14.53 -8.57
N LEU A 42 5.85 15.16 -9.67
CA LEU A 42 4.49 15.65 -9.91
C LEU A 42 3.99 16.58 -8.80
N LEU A 43 4.88 17.42 -8.26
CA LEU A 43 4.59 18.29 -7.13
C LEU A 43 4.02 19.64 -7.58
N THR A 44 3.41 20.35 -6.63
CA THR A 44 3.16 21.79 -6.75
C THR A 44 4.15 22.55 -5.86
N THR A 45 4.22 23.87 -6.00
CA THR A 45 5.06 24.71 -5.15
C THR A 45 4.33 25.22 -3.90
N ASN A 46 3.10 24.78 -3.68
CA ASN A 46 2.29 25.19 -2.53
C ASN A 46 2.20 24.04 -1.51
N PRO A 47 2.88 24.11 -0.35
CA PRO A 47 2.84 23.06 0.65
C PRO A 47 1.43 22.71 1.16
N TYR A 48 0.48 23.65 1.11
CA TYR A 48 -0.91 23.41 1.52
C TYR A 48 -1.69 22.46 0.60
N ASP A 49 -1.16 22.17 -0.59
CA ASP A 49 -1.73 21.15 -1.47
C ASP A 49 -1.45 19.73 -0.94
N PHE A 50 -0.64 19.58 0.11
CA PHE A 50 -0.22 18.32 0.72
C PHE A 50 -0.45 18.31 2.25
N PRO A 51 -1.66 17.93 2.72
CA PRO A 51 -2.08 18.06 4.12
C PRO A 51 -1.15 17.36 5.12
N MET A 52 -0.54 16.24 4.74
CA MET A 52 0.37 15.48 5.62
C MET A 52 1.65 16.23 5.98
N CYS A 53 2.03 17.30 5.26
CA CYS A 53 3.20 18.11 5.57
C CYS A 53 2.85 19.56 5.92
N SER A 54 1.56 19.92 5.99
CA SER A 54 1.10 21.29 6.18
C SER A 54 0.19 21.48 7.40
N MET A 55 0.23 20.56 8.38
CA MET A 55 -0.57 20.67 9.60
C MET A 55 -0.04 21.72 10.58
N GLY A 56 1.28 21.93 10.58
CA GLY A 56 1.97 22.91 11.42
C GLY A 56 2.57 24.05 10.62
N LYS A 57 3.83 24.40 10.92
CA LYS A 57 4.60 25.40 10.19
C LYS A 57 5.08 24.82 8.85
N ILE A 58 5.05 25.67 7.82
CA ILE A 58 5.55 25.33 6.48
C ILE A 58 6.86 26.04 6.12
N THR A 59 7.27 27.04 6.92
CA THR A 59 8.51 27.80 6.77
C THR A 59 9.16 28.03 8.14
N VAL A 60 10.47 28.23 8.16
CA VAL A 60 11.25 28.53 9.37
C VAL A 60 12.16 29.72 9.07
N ALA A 61 12.10 30.78 9.88
CA ALA A 61 12.77 32.05 9.57
C ALA A 61 14.29 31.98 9.41
N SER A 62 14.94 30.98 10.04
CA SER A 62 16.39 30.79 9.99
C SER A 62 16.86 29.83 8.89
N ILE A 63 15.95 29.31 8.05
CA ILE A 63 16.24 28.28 7.05
C ILE A 63 15.83 28.78 5.67
N ASP A 64 16.75 28.69 4.71
CA ASP A 64 16.45 28.89 3.28
C ASP A 64 16.39 27.53 2.57
N ASP A 65 15.17 27.02 2.37
CA ASP A 65 14.95 25.69 1.78
C ASP A 65 15.53 25.56 0.35
N LYS A 66 15.81 26.67 -0.35
CA LYS A 66 16.43 26.64 -1.68
C LYS A 66 17.90 26.26 -1.59
N LEU A 67 18.64 26.95 -0.72
CA LEU A 67 20.06 26.68 -0.46
C LEU A 67 20.25 25.29 0.15
N GLU A 68 19.33 24.88 1.04
CA GLU A 68 19.34 23.55 1.62
C GLU A 68 19.07 22.45 0.58
N LEU A 69 18.23 22.70 -0.44
CA LEU A 69 18.04 21.75 -1.54
C LEU A 69 19.33 21.57 -2.35
N GLU A 70 20.02 22.67 -2.70
CA GLU A 70 21.31 22.58 -3.41
C GLU A 70 22.35 21.81 -2.60
N ALA A 71 22.46 22.09 -1.30
CA ALA A 71 23.37 21.39 -0.41
C ALA A 71 23.04 19.89 -0.33
N THR A 72 21.74 19.55 -0.28
CA THR A 72 21.26 18.17 -0.22
C THR A 72 21.54 17.42 -1.53
N ASP A 73 21.26 18.02 -2.70
CA ASP A 73 21.51 17.40 -4.00
C ASP A 73 23.01 17.15 -4.22
N ASN A 74 23.86 18.13 -3.91
CA ASN A 74 25.31 18.00 -3.98
C ASN A 74 25.83 16.93 -2.99
N ALA A 75 25.25 16.84 -1.79
CA ALA A 75 25.64 15.84 -0.81
C ALA A 75 25.36 14.42 -1.31
N ILE A 76 24.24 14.19 -2.00
CA ILE A 76 23.92 12.89 -2.62
C ILE A 76 24.97 12.50 -3.65
N ASP A 77 25.40 13.45 -4.49
CA ASP A 77 26.45 13.23 -5.49
C ASP A 77 27.81 12.91 -4.84
N ILE A 78 28.20 13.65 -3.79
CA ILE A 78 29.46 13.42 -3.05
C ILE A 78 29.48 12.04 -2.39
N LEU A 79 28.33 11.57 -1.91
CA LEU A 79 28.18 10.23 -1.31
C LEU A 79 28.26 9.09 -2.35
N GLY A 80 28.31 9.42 -3.65
CA GLY A 80 28.54 8.47 -4.72
C GLY A 80 27.27 7.78 -5.22
N PHE A 81 26.08 8.33 -4.93
CA PHE A 81 24.85 7.85 -5.55
C PHE A 81 24.86 8.16 -7.05
N THR A 82 24.34 7.24 -7.84
CA THR A 82 24.09 7.49 -9.26
C THR A 82 22.95 8.48 -9.43
N ASN A 83 22.90 9.12 -10.60
CA ASN A 83 21.78 10.02 -10.92
C ASN A 83 20.43 9.26 -10.88
N GLU A 84 20.38 8.01 -11.33
CA GLU A 84 19.17 7.18 -11.27
C GLU A 84 18.69 6.93 -9.83
N GLU A 85 19.61 6.60 -8.91
CA GLU A 85 19.28 6.45 -7.49
C GLU A 85 18.82 7.76 -6.87
N LYS A 86 19.49 8.88 -7.19
CA LYS A 86 19.12 10.22 -6.74
C LYS A 86 17.70 10.58 -7.19
N MET A 87 17.40 10.39 -8.48
CA MET A 87 16.05 10.62 -9.02
C MET A 87 15.01 9.69 -8.38
N SER A 88 15.38 8.45 -8.08
CA SER A 88 14.51 7.49 -7.38
C SER A 88 14.20 7.93 -5.95
N ILE A 89 15.16 8.49 -5.22
CA ILE A 89 14.95 9.06 -3.87
C ILE A 89 13.92 10.19 -3.92
N TYR A 90 14.07 11.13 -4.87
CA TYR A 90 13.13 12.24 -5.02
C TYR A 90 11.74 11.76 -5.45
N ARG A 91 11.66 10.82 -6.39
CA ARG A 91 10.41 10.20 -6.84
C ARG A 91 9.66 9.51 -5.68
N MET A 92 10.34 8.72 -4.87
CA MET A 92 9.74 8.08 -3.69
C MET A 92 9.30 9.12 -2.64
N THR A 93 10.08 10.17 -2.43
CA THR A 93 9.71 11.27 -1.52
C THR A 93 8.44 11.99 -1.99
N GLY A 94 8.31 12.24 -3.30
CA GLY A 94 7.09 12.79 -3.90
C GLY A 94 5.88 11.86 -3.71
N ALA A 95 6.06 10.55 -3.87
CA ALA A 95 5.00 9.57 -3.67
C ALA A 95 4.44 9.61 -2.23
N VAL A 96 5.30 9.84 -1.22
CA VAL A 96 4.87 10.02 0.17
C VAL A 96 3.92 11.21 0.33
N LEU A 97 4.20 12.34 -0.35
CA LEU A 97 3.32 13.51 -0.31
C LEU A 97 1.96 13.22 -0.95
N HIS A 98 1.94 12.61 -2.13
CA HIS A 98 0.68 12.26 -2.83
C HIS A 98 -0.14 11.21 -2.10
N HIS A 99 0.48 10.28 -1.37
CA HIS A 99 -0.23 9.35 -0.49
C HIS A 99 -1.11 10.07 0.54
N GLY A 100 -0.68 11.24 1.02
CA GLY A 100 -1.45 12.06 1.94
C GLY A 100 -2.69 12.73 1.36
N ASN A 101 -2.78 12.80 0.02
CA ASN A 101 -3.90 13.40 -0.68
C ASN A 101 -4.97 12.38 -1.09
N MET A 102 -4.65 11.09 -1.04
CA MET A 102 -5.59 10.02 -1.37
C MET A 102 -6.81 10.07 -0.46
N LYS A 103 -8.00 10.11 -1.06
CA LYS A 103 -9.27 10.14 -0.35
C LYS A 103 -10.00 8.82 -0.49
N PHE A 104 -10.66 8.43 0.58
CA PHE A 104 -11.49 7.23 0.64
C PHE A 104 -12.81 7.60 1.28
N LYS A 105 -13.87 6.93 0.87
CA LYS A 105 -15.21 7.07 1.43
C LYS A 105 -15.78 5.72 1.76
N GLN A 106 -16.73 5.70 2.68
CA GLN A 106 -17.51 4.50 2.95
C GLN A 106 -18.48 4.25 1.80
N LYS A 107 -18.53 3.00 1.32
CA LYS A 107 -19.45 2.58 0.28
C LYS A 107 -20.90 2.64 0.77
N GLN A 108 -21.82 3.04 -0.11
CA GLN A 108 -23.21 3.24 0.26
C GLN A 108 -23.85 1.92 0.74
N ARG A 109 -24.32 1.89 2.00
CA ARG A 109 -24.95 0.73 2.68
C ARG A 109 -24.00 -0.42 3.03
N GLU A 110 -22.69 -0.23 2.92
CA GLU A 110 -21.68 -1.20 3.33
C GLU A 110 -20.67 -0.53 4.27
N GLU A 111 -20.00 -1.28 5.14
CA GLU A 111 -18.94 -0.73 6.01
C GLU A 111 -17.61 -0.53 5.27
N GLN A 112 -17.43 -1.22 4.15
CA GLN A 112 -16.24 -1.21 3.32
C GLN A 112 -15.94 0.19 2.74
N ALA A 113 -14.67 0.60 2.78
CA ALA A 113 -14.18 1.79 2.09
C ALA A 113 -13.95 1.54 0.60
N GLU A 114 -14.17 2.59 -0.20
CA GLU A 114 -13.84 2.69 -1.62
C GLU A 114 -13.06 4.00 -1.89
N PRO A 115 -12.26 4.07 -2.96
CA PRO A 115 -11.57 5.30 -3.34
C PRO A 115 -12.55 6.43 -3.66
N ASP A 116 -12.26 7.63 -3.19
CA ASP A 116 -13.01 8.85 -3.53
C ASP A 116 -12.23 9.71 -4.53
N GLY A 117 -12.19 9.22 -5.77
CA GLY A 117 -11.30 9.72 -6.81
C GLY A 117 -10.01 8.90 -6.94
N THR A 118 -9.33 9.01 -8.08
CA THR A 118 -8.10 8.24 -8.36
C THR A 118 -6.90 9.10 -8.71
N GLU A 119 -7.07 10.43 -8.86
CA GLU A 119 -6.02 11.31 -9.37
C GLU A 119 -4.70 11.18 -8.59
N ASP A 120 -4.74 11.26 -7.27
CA ASP A 120 -3.54 11.13 -6.44
C ASP A 120 -3.02 9.68 -6.36
N ALA A 121 -3.93 8.70 -6.47
CA ALA A 121 -3.54 7.29 -6.57
C ALA A 121 -2.76 7.01 -7.86
N ASP A 122 -3.19 7.63 -8.98
CA ASP A 122 -2.54 7.51 -10.28
C ASP A 122 -1.15 8.16 -10.25
N LYS A 123 -0.99 9.31 -9.59
CA LYS A 123 0.33 9.93 -9.36
C LYS A 123 1.24 9.03 -8.52
N VAL A 124 0.76 8.50 -7.40
CA VAL A 124 1.53 7.58 -6.54
C VAL A 124 1.95 6.34 -7.33
N ALA A 125 1.01 5.72 -8.05
CA ALA A 125 1.27 4.53 -8.85
C ALA A 125 2.31 4.80 -9.95
N TYR A 126 2.24 5.95 -10.62
CA TYR A 126 3.25 6.38 -11.59
C TYR A 126 4.63 6.53 -10.97
N LEU A 127 4.72 7.20 -9.81
CA LEU A 127 5.99 7.41 -9.10
C LEU A 127 6.57 6.09 -8.56
N LEU A 128 5.74 5.15 -8.13
CA LEU A 128 6.21 3.86 -7.59
C LEU A 128 6.36 2.77 -8.66
N GLY A 129 5.97 3.04 -9.92
CA GLY A 129 5.99 2.03 -10.98
C GLY A 129 4.97 0.90 -10.77
N LEU A 130 3.81 1.21 -10.19
CA LEU A 130 2.75 0.26 -9.85
C LEU A 130 1.53 0.45 -10.76
N ASN A 131 0.63 -0.54 -10.77
CA ASN A 131 -0.70 -0.38 -11.33
C ASN A 131 -1.63 0.28 -10.30
N SER A 132 -2.25 1.42 -10.65
CA SER A 132 -3.11 2.19 -9.75
C SER A 132 -4.34 1.40 -9.27
N ALA A 133 -5.00 0.65 -10.17
CA ALA A 133 -6.17 -0.14 -9.81
C ALA A 133 -5.82 -1.28 -8.85
N ASP A 134 -4.69 -1.95 -9.06
CA ASP A 134 -4.21 -3.00 -8.17
C ASP A 134 -3.79 -2.44 -6.81
N MET A 135 -3.15 -1.26 -6.79
CA MET A 135 -2.78 -0.57 -5.55
C MET A 135 -4.02 -0.17 -4.75
N LEU A 136 -5.01 0.48 -5.38
CA LEU A 136 -6.27 0.86 -4.72
C LEU A 136 -7.02 -0.37 -4.22
N LYS A 137 -7.04 -1.45 -5.00
CA LYS A 137 -7.62 -2.72 -4.60
C LYS A 137 -6.89 -3.31 -3.38
N ALA A 138 -5.56 -3.27 -3.35
CA ALA A 138 -4.78 -3.76 -2.22
C ALA A 138 -5.01 -2.92 -0.95
N LEU A 139 -5.19 -1.60 -1.10
CA LEU A 139 -5.48 -0.68 0.00
C LEU A 139 -6.89 -0.90 0.57
N CYS A 140 -7.90 -1.07 -0.28
CA CYS A 140 -9.28 -1.28 0.16
C CYS A 140 -9.57 -2.73 0.57
N TYR A 141 -8.88 -3.71 -0.03
CA TYR A 141 -9.11 -5.15 0.17
C TYR A 141 -7.80 -5.89 0.52
N PRO A 142 -7.20 -5.63 1.68
CA PRO A 142 -5.98 -6.32 2.10
C PRO A 142 -6.23 -7.83 2.25
N ARG A 143 -5.26 -8.64 1.84
CA ARG A 143 -5.28 -10.10 1.98
C ARG A 143 -4.24 -10.55 3.00
N THR A 144 -4.56 -11.58 3.79
CA THR A 144 -3.57 -12.25 4.66
C THR A 144 -2.98 -13.47 3.97
N SER A 145 -1.74 -13.82 4.34
CA SER A 145 -0.92 -14.89 3.75
C SER A 145 -1.56 -16.29 3.78
N ALA A 146 -2.63 -16.50 4.55
CA ALA A 146 -3.28 -17.81 4.68
C ALA A 146 -4.34 -18.09 3.60
N GLY A 147 -4.45 -17.23 2.56
CA GLY A 147 -5.53 -17.31 1.56
C GLY A 147 -6.93 -17.24 2.16
N THR A 148 -7.03 -16.93 3.46
CA THR A 148 -8.26 -16.86 4.24
C THR A 148 -8.58 -15.38 4.40
N MET A 149 -9.86 -15.01 4.28
CA MET A 149 -10.26 -13.62 4.48
C MET A 149 -9.84 -13.18 5.87
N SER A 150 -9.22 -11.99 5.95
CA SER A 150 -8.67 -11.42 7.18
C SER A 150 -9.68 -11.59 8.31
N THR A 151 -9.36 -12.47 9.24
CA THR A 151 -10.23 -12.73 10.39
C THR A 151 -10.34 -11.46 11.23
N ASP A 152 -11.39 -11.34 12.04
CA ASP A 152 -11.57 -10.15 12.90
C ASP A 152 -10.35 -9.90 13.80
N ALA A 153 -9.60 -10.95 14.15
CA ALA A 153 -8.35 -10.89 14.90
C ALA A 153 -7.18 -10.33 14.08
N GLU A 154 -7.00 -10.76 12.83
CA GLU A 154 -5.94 -10.23 11.94
C GLU A 154 -6.21 -8.77 11.57
N MET A 155 -7.49 -8.38 11.48
CA MET A 155 -7.86 -7.01 11.19
C MET A 155 -7.59 -6.05 12.34
N ALA A 156 -7.37 -6.54 13.56
CA ALA A 156 -7.07 -5.69 14.72
C ALA A 156 -5.79 -4.86 14.53
N THR A 157 -4.83 -5.34 13.73
CA THR A 157 -3.59 -4.62 13.41
C THR A 157 -3.85 -3.29 12.69
N TYR A 158 -4.97 -3.16 11.99
CA TYR A 158 -5.36 -1.92 11.29
C TYR A 158 -6.11 -0.91 12.20
N GLY A 159 -6.30 -1.22 13.48
CA GLY A 159 -6.89 -0.30 14.45
C GLY A 159 -8.29 0.20 14.05
N GLN A 160 -8.51 1.52 14.07
CA GLN A 160 -9.80 2.13 13.72
C GLN A 160 -10.18 1.94 12.25
N ALA A 161 -9.20 1.75 11.35
CA ALA A 161 -9.45 1.50 9.94
C ALA A 161 -9.99 0.08 9.67
N ALA A 162 -9.83 -0.83 10.63
CA ALA A 162 -10.15 -2.25 10.47
C ALA A 162 -11.58 -2.53 10.03
N ILE A 163 -12.55 -1.72 10.43
CA ILE A 163 -13.97 -1.88 10.04
C ILE A 163 -14.18 -1.55 8.56
N TYR A 164 -13.42 -0.59 8.04
CA TYR A 164 -13.54 -0.10 6.67
C TYR A 164 -12.76 -0.94 5.66
N LEU A 165 -11.81 -1.75 6.13
CA LEU A 165 -10.97 -2.61 5.30
C LEU A 165 -11.51 -4.05 5.20
N ARG A 166 -12.61 -4.35 5.91
CA ARG A 166 -13.27 -5.65 5.89
C ARG A 166 -14.33 -5.69 4.80
N LYS A 167 -14.45 -6.87 4.20
CA LYS A 167 -15.56 -7.20 3.30
C LYS A 167 -16.92 -6.95 3.94
N PRO A 168 -17.97 -6.68 3.14
CA PRO A 168 -19.32 -6.45 3.65
C PRO A 168 -19.82 -7.60 4.53
N GLU A 169 -20.65 -7.27 5.52
CA GLU A 169 -21.21 -8.23 6.49
C GLU A 169 -21.90 -9.42 5.80
N ARG A 170 -22.58 -9.16 4.68
CA ARG A 170 -23.18 -10.20 3.86
C ARG A 170 -22.17 -11.23 3.37
N GLU A 171 -21.05 -10.79 2.79
CA GLU A 171 -19.99 -11.71 2.32
C GLU A 171 -19.32 -12.44 3.47
N ARG A 172 -19.22 -11.81 4.65
CA ARG A 172 -18.68 -12.45 5.87
C ARG A 172 -19.61 -13.54 6.38
N ILE A 173 -20.91 -13.28 6.47
CA ILE A 173 -21.92 -14.26 6.86
C ILE A 173 -21.99 -15.39 5.84
N GLU A 174 -22.00 -15.09 4.53
CA GLU A 174 -21.96 -16.09 3.47
C GLU A 174 -20.70 -16.97 3.57
N ALA A 175 -19.54 -16.38 3.86
CA ALA A 175 -18.29 -17.13 4.05
C ALA A 175 -18.26 -17.98 5.33
N GLN A 176 -18.86 -17.51 6.44
CA GLN A 176 -18.95 -18.27 7.69
C GLN A 176 -20.03 -19.37 7.65
N SER A 177 -21.11 -19.13 6.91
CA SER A 177 -22.23 -20.07 6.75
C SER A 177 -22.03 -21.05 5.59
N ALA A 178 -21.07 -20.78 4.70
CA ALA A 178 -20.69 -21.70 3.64
C ALA A 178 -20.33 -23.06 4.24
N PRO A 179 -21.04 -24.14 3.86
CA PRO A 179 -20.72 -25.47 4.35
C PRO A 179 -19.28 -25.83 3.97
N PHE A 180 -18.42 -26.03 4.96
CA PHE A 180 -17.08 -26.54 4.70
C PHE A 180 -17.19 -27.99 4.24
N ASP A 181 -17.15 -28.19 2.93
CA ASP A 181 -17.09 -29.52 2.33
C ASP A 181 -15.64 -30.01 2.29
N GLY A 182 -15.24 -30.71 3.36
CA GLY A 182 -13.91 -31.32 3.46
C GLY A 182 -13.58 -32.33 2.35
N LYS A 183 -14.54 -32.73 1.50
CA LYS A 183 -14.28 -33.61 0.34
C LYS A 183 -13.84 -32.84 -0.91
N SER A 184 -14.18 -31.56 -1.02
CA SER A 184 -13.84 -30.71 -2.15
C SER A 184 -12.83 -29.61 -1.81
N ALA A 185 -12.58 -29.34 -0.53
CA ALA A 185 -11.53 -28.43 -0.10
C ALA A 185 -10.13 -28.93 -0.51
N CYS A 186 -9.34 -28.05 -1.12
CA CYS A 186 -7.98 -28.35 -1.55
C CYS A 186 -7.08 -27.11 -1.53
N TYR A 187 -5.78 -27.33 -1.59
CA TYR A 187 -4.78 -26.30 -1.85
C TYR A 187 -4.12 -26.54 -3.21
N VAL A 188 -3.88 -25.43 -3.91
CA VAL A 188 -3.24 -25.37 -5.22
C VAL A 188 -1.92 -24.63 -5.07
N ALA A 189 -0.82 -25.19 -5.56
CA ALA A 189 0.46 -24.49 -5.52
C ALA A 189 0.40 -23.17 -6.33
N ASP A 190 0.91 -22.09 -5.77
CA ASP A 190 1.01 -20.79 -6.43
C ASP A 190 2.42 -20.21 -6.27
N VAL A 191 2.92 -19.59 -7.33
CA VAL A 191 4.29 -19.09 -7.38
C VAL A 191 4.48 -17.89 -6.44
N LYS A 192 3.42 -17.12 -6.15
CA LYS A 192 3.47 -15.93 -5.30
C LYS A 192 3.04 -16.22 -3.86
N GLU A 193 1.97 -16.99 -3.67
CA GLU A 193 1.36 -17.24 -2.36
C GLU A 193 1.68 -18.64 -1.79
N LEU A 194 2.59 -19.40 -2.41
CA LEU A 194 2.95 -20.81 -2.11
C LEU A 194 1.78 -21.79 -2.30
N TYR A 195 0.64 -21.55 -1.64
CA TYR A 195 -0.57 -22.36 -1.72
C TYR A 195 -1.83 -21.51 -1.66
N LEU A 196 -2.70 -21.66 -2.67
CA LEU A 196 -4.02 -21.05 -2.75
C LEU A 196 -5.08 -22.05 -2.32
N LYS A 197 -5.95 -21.66 -1.39
CA LYS A 197 -7.11 -22.46 -0.99
C LYS A 197 -8.20 -22.41 -2.06
N GLY A 198 -8.77 -23.55 -2.39
CA GLY A 198 -9.84 -23.66 -3.38
C GLY A 198 -10.77 -24.85 -3.16
N SER A 199 -11.81 -24.89 -3.97
CA SER A 199 -12.81 -25.96 -3.99
C SER A 199 -12.78 -26.67 -5.35
N ILE A 200 -12.69 -27.99 -5.34
CA ILE A 200 -12.72 -28.81 -6.55
C ILE A 200 -14.12 -28.72 -7.19
N LEU A 201 -14.20 -28.22 -8.43
CA LEU A 201 -15.43 -28.15 -9.22
C LEU A 201 -15.64 -29.40 -10.07
N LYS A 202 -14.59 -29.85 -10.77
CA LYS A 202 -14.66 -31.00 -11.69
C LYS A 202 -13.36 -31.78 -11.69
N LYS A 203 -13.47 -33.09 -11.84
CA LYS A 203 -12.35 -34.02 -12.08
C LYS A 203 -12.56 -34.68 -13.44
N ASP A 204 -11.60 -34.55 -14.34
CA ASP A 204 -11.63 -35.10 -15.70
C ASP A 204 -10.30 -35.80 -15.98
N GLY A 205 -10.26 -37.12 -15.71
CA GLY A 205 -9.02 -37.88 -15.74
C GLY A 205 -7.97 -37.32 -14.77
N ASP A 206 -6.85 -36.83 -15.30
CA ASP A 206 -5.75 -36.23 -14.52
C ASP A 206 -5.90 -34.72 -14.30
N LYS A 207 -6.87 -34.08 -14.96
CA LYS A 207 -7.16 -32.66 -14.79
C LYS A 207 -8.21 -32.44 -13.70
N VAL A 208 -7.97 -31.44 -12.87
CA VAL A 208 -8.89 -31.00 -11.82
C VAL A 208 -9.11 -29.51 -11.98
N THR A 209 -10.36 -29.11 -12.13
CA THR A 209 -10.77 -27.71 -12.14
C THR A 209 -11.06 -27.30 -10.70
N VAL A 210 -10.31 -26.34 -10.19
CA VAL A 210 -10.44 -25.80 -8.84
C VAL A 210 -10.92 -24.36 -8.93
N LYS A 211 -11.96 -24.02 -8.18
CA LYS A 211 -12.34 -22.64 -7.93
C LYS A 211 -11.52 -22.11 -6.77
N VAL A 212 -10.61 -21.20 -7.05
CA VAL A 212 -9.86 -20.50 -6.01
C VAL A 212 -10.75 -19.39 -5.43
N LEU A 213 -10.59 -19.06 -4.14
CA LEU A 213 -11.41 -18.07 -3.40
C LEU A 213 -11.51 -16.68 -4.06
N THR A 214 -10.66 -16.39 -5.03
CA THR A 214 -10.60 -15.13 -5.80
C THR A 214 -11.50 -15.11 -7.04
N THR A 215 -12.52 -15.99 -7.13
CA THR A 215 -13.41 -16.17 -8.30
C THR A 215 -12.73 -16.61 -9.60
N GLN A 216 -11.44 -16.94 -9.56
CA GLN A 216 -10.71 -17.49 -10.69
C GLN A 216 -10.77 -19.02 -10.68
N GLU A 217 -11.17 -19.60 -11.81
CA GLU A 217 -11.07 -21.04 -12.03
C GLU A 217 -9.67 -21.38 -12.55
N VAL A 218 -9.02 -22.34 -11.90
CA VAL A 218 -7.70 -22.83 -12.29
C VAL A 218 -7.82 -24.31 -12.61
N CYS A 219 -7.31 -24.71 -13.77
CA CYS A 219 -7.24 -26.11 -14.16
C CYS A 219 -5.83 -26.62 -13.86
N ILE A 220 -5.72 -27.56 -12.92
CA ILE A 220 -4.45 -28.12 -12.46
C ILE A 220 -4.42 -29.64 -12.64
N THR A 221 -3.25 -30.23 -12.50
CA THR A 221 -3.09 -31.68 -12.49
C THR A 221 -3.34 -32.25 -11.10
N LYS A 222 -3.75 -33.53 -11.02
CA LYS A 222 -3.92 -34.22 -9.73
C LYS A 222 -2.68 -34.20 -8.83
N SER A 223 -1.48 -34.17 -9.41
CA SER A 223 -0.21 -34.11 -8.68
C SER A 223 0.04 -32.78 -7.97
N GLU A 224 -0.62 -31.70 -8.42
CA GLU A 224 -0.47 -30.36 -7.87
C GLU A 224 -1.48 -30.07 -6.75
N LEU A 225 -2.45 -30.96 -6.52
CA LEU A 225 -3.37 -30.88 -5.38
C LEU A 225 -2.66 -31.26 -4.08
N LYS A 226 -2.84 -30.42 -3.05
CA LYS A 226 -2.51 -30.76 -1.66
C LYS A 226 -3.80 -30.81 -0.84
N TRP A 227 -4.03 -31.93 -0.16
CA TRP A 227 -5.22 -32.16 0.69
C TRP A 227 -4.93 -31.71 2.11
N GLU A 228 -5.86 -30.98 2.73
CA GLU A 228 -5.91 -30.85 4.18
C GLU A 228 -6.54 -32.14 4.71
N ALA A 229 -5.70 -33.15 4.95
CA ALA A 229 -6.17 -34.34 5.65
C ALA A 229 -6.60 -33.92 7.05
N ARG A 230 -7.85 -34.22 7.41
CA ARG A 230 -8.18 -34.54 8.79
C ARG A 230 -7.18 -35.59 9.25
N GLU A 231 -6.38 -35.25 10.24
CA GLU A 231 -5.82 -36.26 11.14
C GLU A 231 -6.99 -37.12 11.62
N ASN A 232 -6.93 -38.41 11.31
CA ASN A 232 -7.58 -39.44 12.11
C ASN A 232 -6.59 -39.87 13.17
#